data_AF-A0AAE7J5X3-F1
#
_entry.id   AF-A0AAE7J5X3-F1
#
_cell.length_a   1.000
_cell.length_b   1.000
_cell.length_c   1.000
_cell.angle_alpha   90.00
_cell.angle_beta   90.00
_cell.angle_gamma   90.00
#
_symmetry.space_group_name_H-M   'P 1'
#
loop_
_entity.id
_entity.type
_entity.pdbx_description
1 polymer ?
#
loop_
_entity_poly.entity_id
_entity_poly.type
_entity_poly.pdbx_seq_one_letter_code
_entity_poly.pdbx_strand_id
1 'polypeptide(L)'
;MQAASLVESFQALLPALQSPAGAVAFVPLYALWVTLLLPGVWASMLAGALYGTWWGSLIVFVGACLGAQVVFLLGRTWLRAWAQRRLAGLPKLQAVERAVSREGLKLVLLTRLSPAFPFSLLNLAYGLSEVSLRDYTLGLIGILPGTILFCGLGALAGDVARFGEVLSGEADPATWALRLIGILATVAVVWLVGRAARQALQDSEPPG
;
A
#
# COMPACT_ATOMS: atom_id res chain seq x y z
N MET A 1 8.01 -26.71 -16.68
CA MET A 1 8.97 -27.05 -15.60
C MET A 1 9.50 -25.84 -14.83
N GLN A 2 10.01 -24.78 -15.48
CA GLN A 2 10.65 -23.64 -14.77
C GLN A 2 9.70 -22.75 -13.94
N ALA A 3 8.42 -22.62 -14.34
CA ALA A 3 7.43 -21.88 -13.56
C ALA A 3 7.01 -22.61 -12.27
N ALA A 4 6.94 -23.94 -12.31
CA ALA A 4 6.59 -24.77 -11.14
C ALA A 4 7.66 -24.67 -10.04
N SER A 5 8.95 -24.70 -10.42
CA SER A 5 10.05 -24.56 -9.45
C SER A 5 10.13 -23.18 -8.79
N LEU A 6 9.71 -22.12 -9.49
CA LEU A 6 9.66 -20.77 -8.92
C LEU A 6 8.50 -20.61 -7.94
N VAL A 7 7.35 -21.22 -8.25
CA VAL A 7 6.19 -21.23 -7.35
C VAL A 7 6.50 -22.00 -6.06
N GLU A 8 7.12 -23.18 -6.17
CA GLU A 8 7.54 -23.98 -5.00
C GLU A 8 8.56 -23.22 -4.13
N SER A 9 9.54 -22.56 -4.75
CA SER A 9 10.52 -21.75 -4.03
C SER A 9 9.87 -20.57 -3.30
N PHE A 10 8.90 -19.91 -3.94
CA PHE A 10 8.16 -18.81 -3.33
C PHE A 10 7.27 -19.27 -2.18
N GLN A 11 6.58 -20.41 -2.34
CA GLN A 11 5.76 -21.01 -1.29
C GLN A 11 6.58 -21.43 -0.06
N ALA A 12 7.82 -21.88 -0.26
CA ALA A 12 8.74 -22.18 0.85
C ALA A 12 9.21 -20.91 1.59
N LEU A 13 9.30 -19.76 0.91
CA LEU A 13 9.72 -18.48 1.50
C LEU A 13 8.58 -17.70 2.14
N LEU A 14 7.33 -17.94 1.73
CA LEU A 14 6.17 -17.21 2.21
C LEU A 14 6.00 -17.20 3.74
N PRO A 15 6.16 -18.34 4.46
CA PRO A 15 6.05 -18.36 5.92
C PRO A 15 7.15 -17.54 6.60
N ALA A 16 8.37 -17.55 6.03
CA ALA A 16 9.48 -16.75 6.52
C ALA A 16 9.21 -15.24 6.32
N LEU A 17 8.64 -14.86 5.17
CA LEU A 17 8.29 -13.47 4.86
C LEU A 17 7.14 -12.95 5.74
N GLN A 18 6.13 -13.78 6.02
CA GLN A 18 4.99 -13.45 6.89
C GLN A 18 5.32 -13.47 8.39
N SER A 19 6.51 -13.97 8.77
CA SER A 19 6.95 -13.97 10.15
C SER A 19 7.18 -12.53 10.68
N PRO A 20 7.14 -12.32 12.01
CA PRO A 20 7.49 -11.03 12.60
C PRO A 20 8.88 -10.54 12.20
N ALA A 21 9.86 -11.44 12.04
CA ALA A 21 11.19 -11.11 11.56
C ALA A 21 11.16 -10.63 10.10
N GLY A 22 10.34 -11.27 9.25
CA GLY A 22 10.09 -10.85 7.88
C GLY A 22 9.49 -9.45 7.80
N ALA A 23 8.48 -9.16 8.64
CA ALA A 23 7.88 -7.83 8.75
C ALA A 23 8.90 -6.74 9.18
N VAL A 24 9.76 -7.04 10.15
CA VAL A 24 10.84 -6.12 10.57
C VAL A 24 11.87 -5.92 9.45
N ALA A 25 12.26 -6.99 8.75
CA ALA A 25 13.19 -6.91 7.62
C ALA A 25 12.58 -6.15 6.41
N PHE A 26 11.25 -6.17 6.27
CA PHE A 26 10.57 -5.46 5.20
C PHE A 26 10.73 -3.93 5.30
N VAL A 27 10.82 -3.38 6.52
CA VAL A 27 11.00 -1.93 6.75
C VAL A 27 12.28 -1.37 6.07
N PRO A 28 13.50 -1.87 6.35
CA PRO A 28 14.71 -1.40 5.69
C PRO A 28 14.74 -1.76 4.20
N LEU A 29 14.14 -2.87 3.78
CA LEU A 29 14.02 -3.21 2.36
C LEU A 29 13.13 -2.20 1.61
N TYR A 30 12.02 -1.78 2.21
CA TYR A 30 11.16 -0.75 1.65
C TYR A 30 11.87 0.61 1.63
N ALA A 31 12.62 0.95 2.68
CA ALA A 31 13.42 2.17 2.71
C ALA A 31 14.46 2.19 1.57
N LEU A 32 15.11 1.05 1.33
CA LEU A 32 16.03 0.87 0.20
C LEU A 32 15.30 0.99 -1.14
N TRP A 33 14.13 0.38 -1.29
CA TRP A 33 13.28 0.46 -2.49
C TRP A 33 12.96 1.91 -2.86
N VAL A 34 12.55 2.70 -1.86
CA VAL A 34 12.31 4.16 -2.02
C VAL A 34 13.59 4.89 -2.40
N THR A 35 14.73 4.52 -1.79
CA THR A 35 16.03 5.14 -2.07
C THR A 35 16.50 4.89 -3.50
N LEU A 36 16.17 3.72 -4.06
CA LEU A 36 16.40 3.36 -5.46
C LEU A 36 15.42 4.04 -6.43
N LEU A 37 14.58 4.95 -5.93
CA LEU A 37 13.56 5.68 -6.68
C LEU A 37 12.50 4.79 -7.36
N LEU A 38 12.33 3.57 -6.86
CA LEU A 38 11.36 2.63 -7.42
C LEU A 38 9.92 3.04 -7.06
N PRO A 39 8.91 2.66 -7.87
CA PRO A 39 7.52 2.99 -7.58
C PRO A 39 7.06 2.31 -6.29
N GLY A 40 6.61 3.11 -5.31
CA GLY A 40 6.17 2.59 -4.00
C GLY A 40 4.87 1.79 -4.04
N VAL A 41 4.06 1.95 -5.10
CA VAL A 41 2.77 1.26 -5.28
C VAL A 41 2.96 -0.26 -5.21
N TRP A 42 3.95 -0.80 -5.93
CA TRP A 42 4.21 -2.24 -5.99
C TRP A 42 4.60 -2.82 -4.63
N ALA A 43 5.53 -2.17 -3.94
CA ALA A 43 5.98 -2.58 -2.62
C ALA A 43 4.86 -2.43 -1.57
N SER A 44 3.98 -1.43 -1.70
CA SER A 44 2.83 -1.24 -0.80
C SER A 44 1.78 -2.34 -1.00
N MET A 45 1.45 -2.68 -2.24
CA MET A 45 0.55 -3.79 -2.54
C MET A 45 1.12 -5.13 -2.06
N LEU A 46 2.43 -5.36 -2.24
CA LEU A 46 3.09 -6.54 -1.73
C LEU A 46 3.00 -6.62 -0.19
N ALA A 47 3.26 -5.52 0.51
CA ALA A 47 3.11 -5.46 1.96
C ALA A 47 1.66 -5.74 2.41
N GLY A 48 0.69 -5.22 1.67
CA GLY A 48 -0.74 -5.52 1.86
C GLY A 48 -1.07 -7.00 1.70
N ALA A 49 -0.56 -7.64 0.66
CA ALA A 49 -0.76 -9.06 0.41
C ALA A 49 -0.09 -9.95 1.48
N LEU A 50 1.06 -9.53 2.03
CA LEU A 50 1.82 -10.29 3.02
C LEU A 50 1.31 -10.10 4.45
N TYR A 51 0.99 -8.86 4.84
CA TYR A 51 0.73 -8.48 6.23
C TYR A 51 -0.69 -7.94 6.46
N GLY A 52 -1.52 -7.87 5.42
CA GLY A 52 -2.86 -7.29 5.46
C GLY A 52 -2.84 -5.75 5.43
N THR A 53 -4.03 -5.17 5.33
CA THR A 53 -4.21 -3.72 5.14
C THR A 53 -3.54 -2.89 6.23
N TRP A 54 -3.85 -3.13 7.50
CA TRP A 54 -3.44 -2.27 8.61
C TRP A 54 -1.96 -2.44 8.99
N TRP A 55 -1.51 -3.69 9.19
CA TRP A 55 -0.11 -3.97 9.51
C TRP A 55 0.82 -3.69 8.34
N GLY A 56 0.41 -4.05 7.11
CA GLY A 56 1.13 -3.67 5.90
C GLY A 56 1.28 -2.16 5.78
N SER A 57 0.20 -1.40 6.06
CA SER A 57 0.26 0.07 6.04
C SER A 57 1.23 0.65 7.07
N LEU A 58 1.26 0.10 8.28
CA LEU A 58 2.17 0.57 9.32
C LEU A 58 3.64 0.31 8.94
N ILE A 59 3.93 -0.91 8.48
CA ILE A 59 5.27 -1.32 8.02
C ILE A 59 5.73 -0.43 6.87
N VAL A 60 4.87 -0.24 5.87
CA VAL A 60 5.12 0.62 4.71
C VAL A 60 5.31 2.07 5.14
N PHE A 61 4.49 2.59 6.04
CA PHE A 61 4.59 3.97 6.50
C PHE A 61 5.95 4.24 7.16
N VAL A 62 6.41 3.34 8.04
CA VAL A 62 7.72 3.47 8.68
C VAL A 62 8.85 3.35 7.65
N GLY A 63 8.82 2.34 6.79
CA GLY A 63 9.83 2.16 5.74
C GLY A 63 9.87 3.33 4.75
N ALA A 64 8.71 3.83 4.35
CA ALA A 64 8.57 5.00 3.49
C ALA A 64 9.14 6.25 4.16
N CYS A 65 8.86 6.47 5.44
CA CYS A 65 9.41 7.61 6.17
C CYS A 65 10.93 7.57 6.22
N LEU A 66 11.53 6.40 6.46
CA LEU A 66 12.98 6.23 6.51
C LEU A 66 13.61 6.47 5.13
N GLY A 67 13.12 5.78 4.10
CA GLY A 67 13.67 5.94 2.74
C GLY A 67 13.48 7.35 2.18
N ALA A 68 12.33 7.98 2.46
CA ALA A 68 12.05 9.33 2.03
C ALA A 68 12.98 10.36 2.69
N GLN A 69 13.31 10.19 3.96
CA GLN A 69 14.30 11.02 4.65
C GLN A 69 15.71 10.83 4.07
N VAL A 70 16.11 9.59 3.75
CA VAL A 70 17.39 9.33 3.09
C VAL A 70 17.48 10.05 1.76
N VAL A 71 16.50 9.88 0.87
CA VAL A 71 16.47 10.56 -0.44
C VAL A 71 16.47 12.07 -0.31
N PHE A 72 15.68 12.61 0.63
CA PHE A 72 15.65 14.04 0.91
C PHE A 72 17.01 14.59 1.35
N LEU A 73 17.69 13.88 2.27
CA LEU A 73 19.00 14.27 2.77
C LEU A 73 20.08 14.15 1.68
N LEU A 74 20.04 13.09 0.86
CA LEU A 74 20.92 12.94 -0.30
C LEU A 74 20.76 14.10 -1.28
N GLY A 75 19.52 14.46 -1.61
CA GLY A 75 19.21 15.64 -2.42
C GLY A 75 19.80 16.92 -1.81
N ARG A 76 19.60 17.13 -0.51
CA ARG A 76 20.01 18.34 0.21
C ARG A 76 21.52 18.51 0.32
N THR A 77 22.25 17.42 0.48
CA THR A 77 23.70 17.48 0.76
C THR A 77 24.54 17.27 -0.49
N TRP A 78 24.24 16.27 -1.32
CA TRP A 78 25.06 15.91 -2.47
C TRP A 78 24.63 16.64 -3.75
N LEU A 79 23.33 16.81 -3.98
CA LEU A 79 22.83 17.36 -5.25
C LEU A 79 22.49 18.85 -5.19
N ARG A 80 22.32 19.44 -4.00
CA ARG A 80 21.89 20.84 -3.84
C ARG A 80 22.85 21.83 -4.47
N ALA A 81 24.16 21.67 -4.28
CA ALA A 81 25.16 22.56 -4.88
C ALA A 81 25.15 22.50 -6.41
N TRP A 82 24.97 21.31 -6.99
CA TRP A 82 24.83 21.13 -8.43
C TRP A 82 23.54 21.77 -8.97
N ALA A 83 22.41 21.52 -8.29
CA ALA A 83 21.12 22.07 -8.67
C ALA A 83 21.08 23.60 -8.59
N GLN A 84 21.63 24.19 -7.51
CA GLN A 84 21.70 25.64 -7.35
C GLN A 84 22.53 26.32 -8.46
N ARG A 85 23.65 25.69 -8.88
CA ARG A 85 24.45 26.19 -10.02
C ARG A 85 23.67 26.15 -11.33
N ARG A 86 22.84 25.12 -11.55
CA ARG A 86 21.96 25.03 -12.72
C ARG A 86 20.82 26.04 -12.68
N LEU A 87 20.22 26.28 -11.50
CA LEU A 87 19.13 27.24 -11.31
C LEU A 87 19.59 28.70 -11.26
N ALA A 88 20.87 28.98 -11.06
CA ALA A 88 21.42 30.34 -11.03
C ALA A 88 21.12 31.14 -12.33
N GLY A 89 20.94 30.46 -13.46
CA GLY A 89 20.54 31.08 -14.73
C GLY A 89 19.04 31.41 -14.85
N LEU A 90 18.21 31.05 -13.87
CA LEU A 90 16.74 31.13 -13.95
C LEU A 90 16.14 31.81 -12.71
N PRO A 91 16.29 33.13 -12.55
CA PRO A 91 15.87 33.86 -11.34
C PRO A 91 14.37 33.77 -11.03
N LYS A 92 13.52 33.63 -12.05
CA LYS A 92 12.08 33.41 -11.87
C LYS A 92 11.79 32.06 -11.19
N LEU A 93 12.55 31.02 -11.54
CA LEU A 93 12.36 29.68 -10.99
C LEU A 93 12.81 29.62 -9.52
N GLN A 94 13.89 30.31 -9.18
CA GLN A 94 14.32 30.47 -7.78
C GLN A 94 13.31 31.23 -6.92
N ALA A 95 12.68 32.28 -7.47
CA ALA A 95 11.65 33.03 -6.75
C ALA A 95 10.41 32.15 -6.45
N VAL A 96 9.99 31.33 -7.42
CA VAL A 96 8.92 30.35 -7.25
C VAL A 96 9.29 29.30 -6.21
N GLU A 97 10.50 28.73 -6.29
CA GLU A 97 11.02 27.76 -5.31
C GLU A 97 10.97 28.30 -3.88
N ARG A 98 11.44 29.53 -3.66
CA ARG A 98 11.42 30.19 -2.34
C ARG A 98 10.01 30.46 -1.83
N ALA A 99 9.13 30.98 -2.69
CA ALA A 99 7.75 31.28 -2.31
C ALA A 99 6.98 30.01 -1.91
N VAL A 100 7.14 28.95 -2.69
CA VAL A 100 6.52 27.64 -2.46
C VAL A 100 7.09 26.96 -1.20
N SER A 101 8.37 27.16 -0.90
CA SER A 101 9.03 26.58 0.28
C SER A 101 8.61 27.24 1.61
N ARG A 102 8.06 28.46 1.61
CA ARG A 102 7.59 29.15 2.83
C ARG A 102 6.40 28.46 3.50
N GLU A 103 5.59 27.73 2.74
CA GLU A 103 4.52 26.87 3.26
C GLU A 103 4.88 25.39 3.13
N GLY A 104 6.14 25.03 3.43
CA GLY A 104 6.72 23.71 3.17
C GLY A 104 5.87 22.53 3.68
N LEU A 105 5.29 22.63 4.88
CA LEU A 105 4.44 21.57 5.43
C LEU A 105 3.18 21.36 4.57
N LYS A 106 2.51 22.45 4.22
CA LYS A 106 1.28 22.42 3.42
C LYS A 106 1.57 21.95 2.00
N LEU A 107 2.68 22.40 1.42
CA LEU A 107 3.16 21.91 0.13
C LEU A 107 3.33 20.39 0.16
N VAL A 108 4.08 19.86 1.13
CA VAL A 108 4.33 18.42 1.24
C VAL A 108 3.01 17.68 1.47
N LEU A 109 2.15 18.12 2.40
CA LEU A 109 0.86 17.46 2.63
C LEU A 109 -0.01 17.41 1.37
N LEU A 110 -0.25 18.54 0.71
CA LEU A 110 -1.16 18.62 -0.44
C LEU A 110 -0.65 17.79 -1.62
N THR A 111 0.65 17.83 -1.88
CA THR A 111 1.26 17.04 -2.96
C THR A 111 1.31 15.55 -2.66
N ARG A 112 1.36 15.12 -1.38
CA ARG A 112 1.26 13.70 -1.00
C ARG A 112 -0.15 13.15 -1.09
N LEU A 113 -1.15 14.00 -0.83
CA LEU A 113 -2.55 13.66 -1.03
C LEU A 113 -2.90 13.58 -2.52
N SER A 114 -2.15 14.28 -3.37
CA SER A 114 -2.30 14.20 -4.82
C SER A 114 -1.59 12.97 -5.40
N PRO A 115 -2.27 12.14 -6.22
CA PRO A 115 -1.63 11.03 -6.92
C PRO A 115 -0.83 11.49 -8.15
N ALA A 116 -0.80 12.79 -8.46
CA ALA A 116 -0.23 13.31 -9.69
C ALA A 116 1.29 13.14 -9.81
N PHE A 117 1.99 12.97 -8.70
CA PHE A 117 3.46 12.98 -8.68
C PHE A 117 4.04 11.71 -8.05
N PRO A 118 5.05 11.10 -8.68
CA PRO A 118 5.72 9.93 -8.11
C PRO A 118 6.39 10.24 -6.78
N PHE A 119 6.15 9.38 -5.78
CA PHE A 119 6.62 9.54 -4.40
C PHE A 119 8.13 9.83 -4.31
N SER A 120 8.94 9.06 -5.04
CA SER A 120 10.40 9.15 -4.99
C SER A 120 10.96 10.40 -5.65
N LEU A 121 10.34 10.87 -6.74
CA LEU A 121 10.72 12.13 -7.39
C LEU A 121 10.42 13.33 -6.49
N LEU A 122 9.27 13.31 -5.82
CA LEU A 122 8.92 14.34 -4.85
C LEU A 122 9.95 14.39 -3.70
N ASN A 123 10.38 13.24 -3.16
CA ASN A 123 11.40 13.19 -2.10
C ASN A 123 12.68 13.92 -2.51
N LEU A 124 13.15 13.69 -3.74
CA LEU A 124 14.33 14.35 -4.28
C LEU A 124 14.10 15.84 -4.50
N ALA A 125 12.96 16.21 -5.09
CA ALA A 125 12.58 17.61 -5.32
C ALA A 125 12.54 18.40 -4.00
N TYR A 126 11.98 17.83 -2.94
CA TYR A 126 11.97 18.44 -1.61
C TYR A 126 13.39 18.59 -1.04
N GLY A 127 14.25 17.58 -1.23
CA GLY A 127 15.65 17.66 -0.80
C GLY A 127 16.43 18.80 -1.49
N LEU A 128 16.10 19.08 -2.75
CA LEU A 128 16.70 20.18 -3.50
C LEU A 128 16.13 21.56 -3.11
N SER A 129 14.90 21.61 -2.60
CA SER A 129 14.20 22.84 -2.23
C SER A 129 14.65 23.46 -0.88
N GLU A 130 14.01 24.57 -0.49
CA GLU A 130 14.19 25.18 0.84
C GLU A 130 13.27 24.62 1.93
N VAL A 131 12.46 23.58 1.64
CA VAL A 131 11.62 22.92 2.64
C VAL A 131 12.47 22.38 3.80
N SER A 132 12.03 22.67 5.03
CA SER A 132 12.73 22.20 6.23
C SER A 132 12.56 20.69 6.43
N LEU A 133 13.55 20.01 7.04
CA LEU A 133 13.41 18.59 7.38
C LEU A 133 12.21 18.35 8.29
N ARG A 134 11.92 19.28 9.20
CA ARG A 134 10.79 19.20 10.12
C ARG A 134 9.47 19.18 9.36
N ASP A 135 9.25 20.15 8.49
CA ASP A 135 8.01 20.26 7.71
C ASP A 135 7.86 19.08 6.75
N TYR A 136 8.97 18.63 6.16
CA TYR A 136 9.00 17.44 5.34
C TYR A 136 8.58 16.19 6.14
N THR A 137 9.19 15.96 7.30
CA THR A 137 8.91 14.78 8.14
C THR A 137 7.47 14.78 8.66
N LEU A 138 6.95 15.93 9.10
CA LEU A 138 5.55 16.06 9.51
C LEU A 138 4.60 15.85 8.32
N GLY A 139 4.96 16.36 7.14
CA GLY A 139 4.16 16.21 5.94
C GLY A 139 4.08 14.77 5.40
N LEU A 140 4.98 13.87 5.81
CA LEU A 140 4.92 12.45 5.44
C LEU A 140 3.63 11.78 5.94
N ILE A 141 2.97 12.31 6.98
CA ILE A 141 1.65 11.84 7.42
C ILE A 141 0.64 11.83 6.25
N GLY A 142 0.79 12.74 5.29
CA GLY A 142 -0.06 12.82 4.10
C GLY A 142 -0.02 11.60 3.19
N ILE A 143 0.93 10.67 3.36
CA ILE A 143 0.96 9.43 2.56
C ILE A 143 0.02 8.35 3.08
N LEU A 144 -0.45 8.45 4.33
CA LEU A 144 -1.25 7.42 4.98
C LEU A 144 -2.49 7.00 4.17
N PRO A 145 -3.31 7.91 3.62
CA PRO A 145 -4.49 7.50 2.85
C PRO A 145 -4.12 6.64 1.63
N GLY A 146 -3.08 7.04 0.89
CA GLY A 146 -2.58 6.30 -0.27
C GLY A 146 -1.97 4.96 0.14
N THR A 147 -1.18 4.94 1.21
CA THR A 147 -0.59 3.70 1.76
C THR A 147 -1.67 2.69 2.16
N ILE A 148 -2.71 3.14 2.87
CA ILE A 148 -3.85 2.30 3.28
C ILE A 148 -4.59 1.77 2.05
N LEU A 149 -4.83 2.62 1.05
CA LEU A 149 -5.47 2.21 -0.19
C LEU A 149 -4.68 1.10 -0.89
N PHE A 150 -3.39 1.29 -1.13
CA PHE A 150 -2.58 0.30 -1.88
C PHE A 150 -2.32 -0.97 -1.07
N CYS A 151 -2.12 -0.89 0.25
CA CYS A 151 -2.04 -2.07 1.09
C CYS A 151 -3.39 -2.82 1.12
N GLY A 152 -4.51 -2.10 1.14
CA GLY A 152 -5.84 -2.68 1.05
C GLY A 152 -6.08 -3.42 -0.26
N LEU A 153 -5.71 -2.81 -1.39
CA LEU A 153 -5.77 -3.46 -2.71
C LEU A 153 -4.88 -4.71 -2.77
N GLY A 154 -3.69 -4.65 -2.18
CA GLY A 154 -2.81 -5.80 -2.05
C GLY A 154 -3.39 -6.93 -1.21
N ALA A 155 -3.98 -6.61 -0.06
CA ALA A 155 -4.65 -7.57 0.82
C ALA A 155 -5.82 -8.26 0.11
N LEU A 156 -6.68 -7.47 -0.56
CA LEU A 156 -7.80 -8.01 -1.34
C LEU A 156 -7.34 -8.92 -2.47
N ALA A 157 -6.28 -8.56 -3.21
CA ALA A 157 -5.72 -9.39 -4.25
C ALA A 157 -5.14 -10.71 -3.69
N GLY A 158 -4.48 -10.64 -2.53
CA GLY A 158 -3.98 -11.82 -1.82
C GLY A 158 -5.10 -12.76 -1.35
N ASP A 159 -6.19 -12.20 -0.83
CA ASP A 159 -7.36 -12.95 -0.38
C ASP A 159 -8.08 -13.65 -1.54
N VAL A 160 -8.27 -12.96 -2.68
CA VAL A 160 -8.88 -13.55 -3.89
C VAL A 160 -8.02 -14.69 -4.45
N ALA A 161 -6.70 -14.53 -4.47
CA ALA A 161 -5.78 -15.60 -4.89
C ALA A 161 -5.84 -16.80 -3.95
N ARG A 162 -5.84 -16.57 -2.63
CA ARG A 162 -6.02 -17.62 -1.61
C ARG A 162 -7.36 -18.33 -1.74
N PHE A 163 -8.44 -17.60 -2.01
CA PHE A 163 -9.75 -18.17 -2.26
C PHE A 163 -9.75 -19.07 -3.50
N GLY A 164 -9.08 -18.64 -4.57
CA GLY A 164 -8.87 -19.43 -5.79
C GLY A 164 -8.07 -20.71 -5.52
N GLU A 165 -6.98 -20.62 -4.75
CA GLU A 165 -6.14 -21.77 -4.37
C GLU A 165 -6.88 -22.77 -3.46
N VAL A 166 -7.70 -22.28 -2.51
CA VAL A 166 -8.55 -23.16 -1.69
C VAL A 166 -9.57 -23.88 -2.57
N LEU A 167 -10.14 -23.22 -3.58
CA LEU A 167 -11.08 -23.84 -4.52
C LEU A 167 -10.39 -24.81 -5.49
N SER A 168 -9.13 -24.56 -5.87
CA SER A 168 -8.38 -25.37 -6.83
C SER A 168 -7.50 -26.45 -6.20
N GLY A 169 -7.26 -26.42 -4.89
CA GLY A 169 -6.41 -27.37 -4.19
C GLY A 169 -7.04 -28.76 -4.13
N GLU A 170 -6.31 -29.76 -4.63
CA GLU A 170 -6.59 -31.19 -4.44
C GLU A 170 -6.87 -31.46 -2.96
N ALA A 171 -8.14 -31.71 -2.64
CA ALA A 171 -8.61 -31.72 -1.26
C ALA A 171 -8.96 -33.15 -0.84
N ASP A 172 -8.45 -33.53 0.33
CA ASP A 172 -8.84 -34.74 1.06
C ASP A 172 -10.38 -34.78 1.25
N PRO A 173 -11.06 -35.94 1.26
CA PRO A 173 -12.53 -36.04 1.26
C PRO A 173 -13.21 -35.24 2.38
N ALA A 174 -12.55 -35.10 3.53
CA ALA A 174 -13.03 -34.32 4.67
C ALA A 174 -13.16 -32.82 4.36
N THR A 175 -12.23 -32.28 3.57
CA THR A 175 -12.25 -30.87 3.16
C THR A 175 -13.34 -30.61 2.11
N TRP A 176 -13.62 -31.57 1.22
CA TRP A 176 -14.77 -31.51 0.31
C TRP A 176 -16.11 -31.55 1.04
N ALA A 177 -16.24 -32.40 2.07
CA ALA A 177 -17.43 -32.47 2.90
C ALA A 177 -17.70 -31.15 3.61
N LEU A 178 -16.67 -30.54 4.22
CA LEU A 178 -16.79 -29.25 4.88
C LEU A 178 -17.20 -28.12 3.91
N ARG A 179 -16.65 -28.13 2.69
CA ARG A 179 -17.00 -27.16 1.63
C ARG A 179 -18.46 -27.30 1.18
N LEU A 180 -18.90 -28.53 0.93
CA LEU A 180 -20.30 -28.81 0.57
C LEU A 180 -21.26 -28.38 1.68
N ILE A 181 -20.91 -28.68 2.94
CA ILE A 181 -21.70 -28.25 4.11
C ILE A 181 -21.79 -26.72 4.18
N GLY A 182 -20.68 -26.00 3.96
CA GLY A 182 -20.66 -24.54 3.97
C GLY A 182 -21.53 -23.91 2.86
N ILE A 183 -21.46 -24.46 1.64
CA ILE A 183 -22.29 -24.00 0.51
C ILE A 183 -23.77 -24.31 0.80
N LEU A 184 -24.09 -25.52 1.26
CA LEU A 184 -25.46 -25.91 1.61
C LEU A 184 -26.02 -25.05 2.75
N ALA A 185 -25.23 -24.74 3.77
CA ALA A 185 -25.61 -23.85 4.86
C ALA A 185 -25.90 -22.43 4.34
N THR A 186 -25.07 -21.91 3.43
CA THR A 186 -25.26 -20.58 2.84
C THR A 186 -26.54 -20.53 2.00
N VAL A 187 -26.77 -21.53 1.14
CA VAL A 187 -27.99 -21.64 0.34
C VAL A 187 -29.23 -21.80 1.23
N ALA A 188 -29.15 -22.60 2.29
CA ALA A 188 -30.24 -22.77 3.25
C ALA A 188 -30.56 -21.46 3.98
N VAL A 189 -29.56 -20.70 4.42
CA VAL A 189 -29.75 -19.39 5.05
C VAL A 189 -30.41 -18.42 4.09
N VAL A 190 -29.91 -18.29 2.86
CA VAL A 190 -30.50 -17.41 1.83
C VAL A 190 -31.94 -17.82 1.50
N TRP A 191 -32.21 -19.12 1.40
CA TRP A 191 -33.55 -19.64 1.15
C TRP A 191 -34.50 -19.39 2.33
N LEU A 192 -34.06 -19.62 3.56
CA LEU A 192 -34.86 -19.38 4.77
C LEU A 192 -35.17 -17.90 4.95
N VAL A 193 -34.18 -17.02 4.76
CA VAL A 193 -34.37 -15.56 4.82
C VAL A 193 -35.29 -15.11 3.70
N GLY A 194 -35.11 -15.60 2.47
CA GLY A 194 -35.98 -15.30 1.33
C GLY A 194 -37.41 -15.79 1.54
N ARG A 195 -37.59 -16.97 2.15
CA ARG A 195 -38.89 -17.53 2.50
C ARG A 195 -39.56 -16.72 3.60
N ALA A 196 -38.84 -16.40 4.68
CA ALA A 196 -39.35 -15.60 5.79
C ALA A 196 -39.73 -14.18 5.33
N ALA A 197 -38.92 -13.57 4.45
CA ALA A 197 -39.21 -12.28 3.85
C ALA A 197 -40.47 -12.34 2.97
N ARG A 198 -40.66 -13.39 2.16
CA ARG A 198 -41.89 -13.56 1.36
C ARG A 198 -43.13 -13.78 2.22
N GLN A 199 -43.02 -14.55 3.31
CA GLN A 199 -44.14 -14.77 4.24
C GLN A 199 -44.56 -13.46 4.94
N ALA A 200 -43.60 -12.67 5.42
CA ALA A 200 -43.88 -11.39 6.05
C ALA A 200 -44.53 -10.36 5.09
N LEU A 201 -44.23 -10.42 3.79
CA LEU A 201 -44.83 -9.57 2.77
C LEU A 201 -46.26 -10.01 2.38
N GLN A 202 -46.60 -11.29 2.51
CA GLN A 202 -47.95 -11.80 2.23
C GLN A 202 -48.92 -11.56 3.39
N ASP A 203 -48.43 -11.51 4.62
CA ASP A 203 -49.24 -11.20 5.81
C ASP A 203 -49.58 -9.70 5.96
N SER A 204 -49.09 -8.84 5.05
CA SER A 204 -49.26 -7.38 5.10
C SER A 204 -50.09 -6.79 3.95
N GLU A 205 -50.70 -7.61 3.08
CA GLU A 205 -51.77 -7.16 2.18
C GLU A 205 -53.10 -7.06 2.94
N PRO A 206 -53.73 -5.86 3.07
CA PRO A 206 -55.05 -5.76 3.68
C PRO A 206 -56.10 -6.46 2.80
N PRO A 207 -57.11 -7.13 3.39
CA PRO A 207 -58.17 -7.77 2.63
C PRO A 207 -58.92 -6.71 1.81
N GLY A 208 -58.92 -6.89 0.48
CA GLY A 208 -59.72 -6.10 -0.46
C GLY A 208 -61.20 -6.43 -0.41
#